data_AF-A0A3D0ZR59-F1
#
_entry.id   AF-A0A3D0ZR59-F1
#
_cell.length_a   1.000
_cell.length_b   1.000
_cell.length_c   1.000
_cell.angle_alpha   90.00
_cell.angle_beta   90.00
_cell.angle_gamma   90.00
#
_symmetry.space_group_name_H-M   'P 1'
#
loop_
_entity.id
_entity.type
_entity.pdbx_description
1 polymer ?
#
loop_
_entity_poly.entity_id
_entity_poly.type
_entity_poly.pdbx_seq_one_letter_code
_entity_poly.pdbx_strand_id
1 'polypeptide(L)'
;WDSFGLNKDEQELSFYICAKLGNQAPLVQIFKNSEAYLRVEQNLPAMVDEYLGLHEEHTSPLIWRAQINDIYKRALEKVRNRVLNL
;
A
#
# COMPACT_ATOMS: atom_id res chain seq x y z
N TRP A 1 14.14 0.57 -1.79
CA TRP A 1 13.75 0.99 -3.14
C TRP A 1 14.28 -0.05 -4.11
N ASP A 2 13.40 -0.88 -4.67
CA ASP A 2 13.72 -1.78 -5.78
C ASP A 2 13.70 -1.02 -7.12
N SER A 3 13.85 -1.75 -8.24
CA SER A 3 13.79 -1.21 -9.60
C SER A 3 12.44 -0.56 -9.96
N PHE A 4 11.41 -0.73 -9.14
CA PHE A 4 10.08 -0.13 -9.31
C PHE A 4 9.85 1.05 -8.35
N GLY A 5 10.86 1.40 -7.55
CA GLY A 5 10.72 2.45 -6.55
C GLY A 5 9.81 2.03 -5.40
N LEU A 6 9.76 0.75 -5.06
CA LEU A 6 9.08 0.28 -3.85
C LEU A 6 10.10 -0.01 -2.75
N ASN A 7 9.84 0.49 -1.55
CA ASN A 7 10.51 0.07 -0.33
C ASN A 7 10.03 -1.34 0.07
N LYS A 8 10.70 -1.96 1.05
CA LYS A 8 10.42 -3.34 1.46
C LYS A 8 8.98 -3.52 1.94
N ASP A 9 8.47 -2.55 2.71
CA ASP A 9 7.14 -2.60 3.30
C ASP A 9 6.06 -2.46 2.22
N GLU A 10 6.30 -1.63 1.21
CA GLU A 10 5.41 -1.47 0.05
C GLU A 10 5.35 -2.72 -0.83
N GLN A 11 6.48 -3.42 -1.01
CA GLN A 11 6.54 -4.70 -1.72
C GLN A 11 5.74 -5.77 -0.95
N GLU A 12 5.97 -5.89 0.36
CA GLU A 12 5.27 -6.86 1.20
C GLU A 12 3.76 -6.59 1.26
N LEU A 13 3.35 -5.32 1.34
CA LEU A 13 1.96 -4.92 1.26
C LEU A 13 1.34 -5.30 -0.09
N SER A 14 2.06 -5.11 -1.20
CA SER A 14 1.61 -5.49 -2.55
C SER A 14 1.39 -6.99 -2.69
N PHE A 15 2.30 -7.80 -2.16
CA PHE A 15 2.15 -9.27 -2.12
C PHE A 15 0.99 -9.71 -1.21
N TYR A 16 0.80 -9.04 -0.08
CA TYR A 16 -0.31 -9.30 0.84
C TYR A 16 -1.68 -9.03 0.20
N ILE A 17 -1.83 -7.90 -0.50
CA ILE A 17 -3.05 -7.58 -1.25
C ILE A 17 -3.32 -8.63 -2.33
N CYS A 18 -2.29 -9.00 -3.11
CA CYS A 18 -2.40 -10.06 -4.12
C CYS A 18 -2.88 -11.38 -3.51
N ALA A 19 -2.35 -11.76 -2.35
CA ALA A 19 -2.73 -12.98 -1.64
C ALA A 19 -4.19 -12.94 -1.14
N LYS A 20 -4.66 -11.82 -0.57
CA LYS A 20 -6.05 -11.66 -0.10
C LYS A 20 -7.06 -11.65 -1.26
N LEU A 21 -6.66 -11.17 -2.44
CA LEU A 21 -7.46 -11.23 -3.67
C LEU A 21 -7.52 -12.64 -4.30
N GLY A 22 -6.89 -13.65 -3.68
CA GLY A 22 -6.94 -15.04 -4.14
C GLY A 22 -5.99 -15.35 -5.29
N ASN A 23 -4.97 -14.51 -5.55
CA ASN A 23 -3.99 -14.75 -6.60
C ASN A 23 -3.17 -16.03 -6.32
N GLN A 24 -3.12 -16.93 -7.30
CA GLN A 24 -2.48 -18.25 -7.21
C GLN A 24 -1.04 -18.29 -7.74
N ALA A 25 -0.45 -17.15 -8.07
CA ALA A 25 0.93 -17.10 -8.54
C ALA A 25 1.90 -17.74 -7.52
N PRO A 26 2.90 -18.53 -7.94
CA PRO A 26 3.77 -19.29 -7.03
C PRO A 26 4.43 -18.43 -5.94
N LEU A 27 4.94 -17.25 -6.31
CA LEU A 27 5.57 -16.33 -5.35
C LEU A 27 4.57 -15.79 -4.31
N VAL A 28 3.31 -15.58 -4.70
CA VAL A 28 2.25 -15.14 -3.77
C VAL A 28 1.90 -16.25 -2.79
N GLN A 29 1.88 -17.50 -3.25
CA GLN A 29 1.64 -18.66 -2.38
C GLN A 29 2.80 -18.90 -1.40
N ILE A 30 4.04 -18.72 -1.84
CA ILE A 30 5.22 -18.76 -0.95
C ILE A 30 5.12 -17.63 0.08
N PHE A 31 4.82 -16.41 -0.36
CA PHE A 31 4.65 -15.26 0.54
C PHE A 31 3.59 -15.51 1.60
N LYS A 32 2.43 -16.09 1.23
CA LYS A 32 1.32 -16.38 2.16
C LYS A 32 1.72 -17.26 3.35
N ASN A 33 2.74 -18.11 3.18
CA ASN A 33 3.24 -19.00 4.24
C ASN A 33 4.46 -18.42 4.98
N SER A 34 4.83 -17.17 4.72
CA SER A 34 6.02 -16.53 5.29
C SER A 34 5.70 -15.70 6.54
N GLU A 35 6.71 -15.45 7.38
CA GLU A 35 6.60 -14.51 8.50
C GLU A 35 6.28 -13.08 8.06
N ALA A 36 6.67 -12.71 6.82
CA ALA A 36 6.35 -11.40 6.26
C ALA A 36 4.83 -11.22 6.10
N TYR A 37 4.09 -12.27 5.73
CA TYR A 37 2.63 -12.22 5.64
C TYR A 37 2.00 -11.88 7.00
N LEU A 38 2.45 -12.55 8.06
CA LEU A 38 1.98 -12.30 9.42
C LEU A 38 2.35 -10.89 9.91
N ARG A 39 3.56 -10.43 9.59
CA ARG A 39 4.00 -9.06 9.91
C ARG A 39 3.11 -8.02 9.23
N VAL A 40 2.79 -8.21 7.95
CA VAL A 40 1.91 -7.29 7.22
C VAL A 40 0.50 -7.34 7.82
N GLU A 41 -0.02 -8.51 8.15
CA GLU A 41 -1.36 -8.65 8.75
C GLU A 41 -1.46 -7.92 10.10
N GLN A 42 -0.42 -8.00 10.93
CA GLN A 42 -0.37 -7.33 12.24
C GLN A 42 -0.19 -5.81 12.13
N ASN A 43 0.55 -5.33 11.12
CA ASN A 43 0.90 -3.92 10.94
C ASN A 43 0.13 -3.25 9.80
N LEU A 44 -0.92 -3.91 9.28
CA LEU A 44 -1.64 -3.50 8.08
C LEU A 44 -2.08 -2.02 8.10
N PRO A 45 -2.63 -1.48 9.20
CA PRO A 45 -3.06 -0.08 9.22
C PRO A 45 -1.90 0.91 9.00
N ALA A 46 -0.73 0.64 9.58
CA ALA A 46 0.44 1.49 9.52
C ALA A 46 1.14 1.41 8.16
N MET A 47 1.27 0.20 7.60
CA MET A 47 1.88 0.00 6.27
C MET A 47 1.01 0.62 5.16
N VAL A 48 -0.31 0.55 5.30
CA VAL A 48 -1.24 1.24 4.39
C VAL A 48 -1.13 2.76 4.54
N ASP A 49 -0.98 3.30 5.75
CA ASP A 49 -0.75 4.73 5.96
C ASP A 49 0.53 5.23 5.32
N GLU A 50 1.60 4.45 5.42
CA GLU A 50 2.90 4.78 4.81
C GLU A 50 2.80 4.76 3.28
N TYR A 51 2.27 3.68 2.70
CA TYR A 51 2.14 3.52 1.24
C TYR A 51 1.20 4.53 0.59
N LEU A 52 0.11 4.86 1.28
CA LEU A 52 -0.87 5.86 0.83
C LEU A 52 -0.48 7.28 1.26
N GLY A 53 0.60 7.44 2.02
CA GLY A 53 1.10 8.72 2.46
C GLY A 53 1.52 9.60 1.28
N LEU A 54 1.26 10.90 1.37
CA LEU A 54 1.83 11.86 0.44
C LEU A 54 3.33 11.99 0.76
N HIS A 55 4.19 11.23 0.07
CA HIS A 55 5.63 11.42 0.17
C HIS A 55 5.98 12.83 -0.30
N GLU A 56 6.69 13.60 0.55
CA GLU A 56 7.02 15.02 0.33
C GLU A 56 7.79 15.27 -0.98
N GLU A 57 8.32 14.21 -1.58
CA GLU A 57 9.04 14.18 -2.85
C GLU A 57 8.16 14.57 -4.05
N HIS A 58 6.84 14.44 -3.93
CA HIS A 58 5.88 14.89 -4.96
C HIS A 58 5.47 16.36 -4.74
N THR A 59 6.40 17.27 -5.01
CA THR A 59 6.18 18.72 -4.92
C THR A 59 5.24 19.23 -6.03
N SER A 60 3.94 19.23 -5.75
CA SER A 60 2.95 19.94 -6.58
C SER A 60 2.94 21.44 -6.27
N PRO A 61 2.75 22.34 -7.26
CA PRO A 61 2.67 23.79 -7.04
C PRO A 61 1.64 24.16 -5.97
N LEU A 62 1.99 25.08 -5.06
CA LEU A 62 1.22 25.46 -3.87
C LEU A 62 -0.28 25.74 -4.13
N ILE A 63 -0.62 26.33 -5.28
CA ILE A 63 -2.00 26.68 -5.66
C ILE A 63 -2.87 25.44 -5.87
N TRP A 64 -2.30 24.36 -6.42
CA TRP A 64 -3.02 23.13 -6.72
C TRP A 64 -2.86 22.08 -5.62
N ARG A 65 -1.88 22.26 -4.73
CA ARG A 65 -1.54 21.31 -3.67
C ARG A 65 -2.74 20.98 -2.78
N ALA A 66 -3.53 21.97 -2.37
CA ALA A 66 -4.71 21.72 -1.53
C ALA A 66 -5.79 20.88 -2.26
N GLN A 67 -6.07 21.18 -3.52
CA GLN A 67 -7.04 20.41 -4.32
C GLN A 67 -6.53 19.01 -4.66
N ILE A 68 -5.26 18.88 -5.03
CA ILE A 68 -4.61 17.60 -5.30
C ILE A 68 -4.59 16.75 -4.03
N ASN A 69 -4.23 17.33 -2.88
CA ASN A 69 -4.24 16.64 -1.59
C ASN A 69 -5.65 16.19 -1.19
N ASP A 70 -6.69 17.00 -1.43
CA ASP A 70 -8.08 16.61 -1.13
C ASP A 70 -8.56 15.46 -2.04
N ILE A 71 -8.26 15.53 -3.35
CA ILE A 71 -8.55 14.46 -4.30
C ILE A 71 -7.81 13.17 -3.90
N TYR A 72 -6.52 13.28 -3.58
CA TYR A 72 -5.71 12.16 -3.10
C TYR A 72 -6.33 11.59 -1.83
N LYS A 73 -6.58 12.41 -0.81
CA LYS A 73 -7.12 11.96 0.47
C LYS A 73 -8.44 11.19 0.32
N ARG A 74 -9.36 11.69 -0.50
CA ARG A 74 -10.64 10.99 -0.78
C ARG A 74 -10.45 9.68 -1.54
N ALA A 75 -9.53 9.65 -2.51
CA ALA A 75 -9.22 8.44 -3.26
C ALA A 75 -8.56 7.38 -2.34
N LEU A 76 -7.62 7.82 -1.51
CA LEU A 76 -6.92 7.00 -0.52
C LEU A 76 -7.88 6.42 0.52
N GLU A 77 -8.81 7.22 1.05
CA GLU A 77 -9.84 6.73 1.99
C GLU A 77 -10.70 5.62 1.36
N LYS A 78 -11.08 5.74 0.08
CA LYS A 78 -11.83 4.69 -0.62
C LYS A 78 -11.02 3.40 -0.78
N VAL A 79 -9.75 3.50 -1.16
CA VAL A 79 -8.85 2.35 -1.30
C VAL A 79 -8.63 1.70 0.06
N ARG A 80 -8.35 2.50 1.10
CA ARG A 80 -8.15 2.04 2.47
C ARG A 80 -9.35 1.28 3.01
N ASN A 81 -10.55 1.83 2.86
CA ASN A 81 -11.78 1.15 3.27
C ASN A 81 -11.99 -0.17 2.51
N ARG A 82 -11.59 -0.25 1.24
CA ARG A 82 -11.67 -1.50 0.48
C ARG A 82 -10.66 -2.53 0.98
N VAL A 83 -9.43 -2.12 1.26
CA VAL A 83 -8.36 -3.00 1.76
C VAL A 83 -8.66 -3.54 3.15
N LEU A 84 -9.18 -2.71 4.06
CA LEU A 84 -9.48 -3.11 5.44
C LEU A 84 -10.72 -4.02 5.56
N ASN A 85 -11.58 -4.07 4.54
CA ASN A 85 -12.80 -4.90 4.52
C ASN A 85 -12.68 -6.15 3.62
N LEU A 86 -11.47 -6.45 3.11
CA LEU A 86 -11.14 -7.68 2.37
C LEU A 86 -10.76 -8.81 3.33
#